data_AF-A0A0P0VHU3-F1
#
_entry.id   AF-A0A0P0VHU3-F1
#
_cell.length_a   1.000
_cell.length_b   1.000
_cell.length_c   1.000
_cell.angle_alpha   90.00
_cell.angle_beta   90.00
_cell.angle_gamma   90.00
#
_symmetry.space_group_name_H-M   'P 1'
#
loop_
_entity.id
_entity.type
_entity.pdbx_description
1 polymer ?
#
loop_
_entity_poly.entity_id
_entity_poly.type
_entity_poly.pdbx_seq_one_letter_code
_entity_poly.pdbx_strand_id
1 'polypeptide(L)'
;NDCVDALQAHDDTSGSLEALSAAELKLKDILNSPSVDAACRKIDDLAEKKELDSALVLMLSKAWSAAKGTDITKSEAKDIMFHLYMTAVANLQRQMPKDIRILKHLIMIEDPEERLSALNDAFTPGPELQGDNVDTLYTSPEVLHTWASAIVDAYYNSREGTLLRQARDLMNPKIIKRIEEILKLIKDKYL
;
A
#
# COMPACT_ATOMS: atom_id res chain seq x y z
N ASN A 1 -22.65 -3.73 -25.11
CA ASN A 1 -21.57 -3.71 -24.10
C ASN A 1 -20.24 -3.32 -24.71
N ASP A 2 -19.81 -3.93 -25.81
CA ASP A 2 -18.47 -3.75 -26.39
C ASP A 2 -18.01 -2.30 -26.63
N CYS A 3 -18.87 -1.41 -27.12
CA CYS A 3 -18.50 0.02 -27.30
C CYS A 3 -18.29 0.75 -25.97
N VAL A 4 -19.06 0.44 -24.93
CA VAL A 4 -18.91 1.07 -23.60
C VAL A 4 -17.65 0.52 -22.93
N ASP A 5 -17.40 -0.78 -23.04
CA ASP A 5 -16.18 -1.40 -22.53
C ASP A 5 -14.92 -0.85 -23.23
N ALA A 6 -14.98 -0.62 -24.54
CA ALA A 6 -13.87 -0.03 -25.29
C ALA A 6 -13.62 1.44 -24.93
N LEU A 7 -14.67 2.24 -24.75
CA LEU A 7 -14.55 3.63 -24.31
C LEU A 7 -14.01 3.71 -22.88
N GLN A 8 -14.54 2.90 -21.95
CA GLN A 8 -14.04 2.84 -20.57
C GLN A 8 -12.58 2.40 -20.53
N ALA A 9 -12.19 1.39 -21.31
CA ALA A 9 -10.80 0.95 -21.39
C ALA A 9 -9.88 2.05 -21.98
N HIS A 10 -10.36 2.82 -22.95
CA HIS A 10 -9.62 3.95 -23.50
C HIS A 10 -9.46 5.07 -22.46
N ASP A 11 -10.53 5.45 -21.76
CA ASP A 11 -10.51 6.47 -20.72
C ASP A 11 -9.63 6.04 -19.53
N ASP A 12 -9.72 4.78 -19.10
CA ASP A 12 -8.85 4.19 -18.07
C ASP A 12 -7.38 4.21 -18.49
N THR A 13 -7.10 3.90 -19.76
CA THR A 13 -5.74 3.94 -20.32
C THR A 13 -5.21 5.36 -20.40
N SER A 14 -6.02 6.32 -20.85
CA SER A 14 -5.66 7.73 -20.94
C SER A 14 -5.38 8.31 -19.55
N GLY A 15 -6.28 8.06 -18.59
CA GLY A 15 -6.09 8.46 -17.20
C GLY A 15 -4.85 7.83 -16.56
N SER A 16 -4.54 6.57 -16.88
CA SER A 16 -3.31 5.93 -16.43
C SER A 16 -2.05 6.57 -17.04
N LEU A 17 -2.09 7.02 -18.29
CA LEU A 17 -0.94 7.66 -18.96
C LEU A 17 -0.67 9.05 -18.39
N GLU A 18 -1.72 9.83 -18.13
CA GLU A 18 -1.61 11.15 -17.49
C GLU A 18 -1.07 11.01 -16.07
N ALA A 19 -1.59 10.06 -15.28
CA ALA A 19 -1.09 9.78 -13.94
C ALA A 19 0.39 9.36 -13.93
N LEU A 20 0.81 8.53 -14.90
CA LEU A 20 2.22 8.16 -15.07
C LEU A 20 3.09 9.37 -15.43
N SER A 21 2.63 10.22 -16.34
CA SER A 21 3.37 11.41 -16.76
C SER A 21 3.53 12.41 -15.60
N ALA A 22 2.48 12.62 -14.82
CA ALA A 22 2.53 13.45 -13.62
C ALA A 22 3.47 12.87 -12.55
N ALA A 23 3.41 11.56 -12.31
CA ALA A 23 4.32 10.87 -11.40
C ALA A 23 5.78 10.96 -11.86
N GLU A 24 6.05 10.89 -13.16
CA GLU A 24 7.40 11.03 -13.72
C GLU A 24 7.97 12.44 -13.47
N LEU A 25 7.16 13.48 -13.64
CA LEU A 25 7.57 14.86 -13.35
C LEU A 25 7.91 15.05 -11.87
N LYS A 26 7.06 14.55 -10.97
CA LYS A 26 7.31 14.58 -9.52
C LYS A 26 8.58 13.81 -9.16
N LEU A 27 8.79 12.62 -9.74
CA LEU A 27 10.01 11.83 -9.50
C LEU A 27 11.26 12.58 -9.97
N LYS A 28 11.24 13.20 -11.16
CA LYS A 28 12.37 14.00 -11.64
C LYS A 28 12.66 15.18 -10.72
N ASP A 29 11.62 15.85 -10.23
CA ASP A 29 11.79 16.96 -9.28
C ASP A 29 12.40 16.49 -7.94
N ILE A 30 12.00 15.32 -7.43
CA ILE A 30 12.61 14.71 -6.24
C ILE A 30 14.09 14.38 -6.50
N LEU A 31 14.41 13.73 -7.62
CA LEU A 31 15.77 13.29 -7.95
C LEU A 31 16.74 14.45 -8.26
N ASN A 32 16.23 15.59 -8.72
CA ASN A 32 17.01 16.80 -8.95
C ASN A 32 17.20 17.67 -7.69
N SER A 33 16.84 17.16 -6.51
CA SER A 33 17.04 17.88 -5.26
C SER A 33 18.53 18.01 -4.90
N PRO A 34 18.94 19.10 -4.24
CA PRO A 34 20.35 19.35 -3.94
C PRO A 34 20.95 18.42 -2.86
N SER A 35 20.11 17.70 -2.13
CA SER A 35 20.50 16.72 -1.11
C SER A 35 19.41 15.69 -0.89
N VAL A 36 19.77 14.58 -0.21
CA VAL A 36 18.81 13.54 0.21
C VAL A 36 17.76 14.12 1.13
N ASP A 37 18.14 14.97 2.09
CA ASP A 37 17.20 15.62 3.00
C ASP A 37 16.18 16.49 2.24
N ALA A 38 16.62 17.24 1.23
CA ALA A 38 15.73 18.05 0.41
C ALA A 38 14.77 17.18 -0.40
N ALA A 39 15.25 16.06 -0.94
CA ALA A 39 14.42 15.09 -1.65
C ALA A 39 13.39 14.41 -0.73
N CYS A 40 13.77 14.04 0.50
CA CYS A 40 12.87 13.49 1.50
C CYS A 40 11.77 14.49 1.90
N ARG A 41 12.12 15.76 2.12
CA ARG A 41 11.13 16.81 2.41
C ARG A 41 10.10 16.98 1.30
N LYS A 42 10.51 16.87 0.03
CA LYS A 42 9.55 16.89 -1.09
C LYS A 42 8.58 15.72 -1.05
N ILE A 43 9.04 14.53 -0.64
CA ILE A 43 8.16 13.37 -0.45
C ILE A 43 7.18 13.61 0.71
N ASP A 44 7.65 14.19 1.82
CA ASP A 44 6.80 14.58 2.94
C ASP A 44 5.73 15.61 2.50
N ASP A 45 6.13 16.66 1.78
CA ASP A 45 5.22 17.69 1.24
C ASP A 45 4.16 17.10 0.30
N LEU A 46 4.56 16.16 -0.57
CA LEU A 46 3.65 15.45 -1.46
C LEU A 46 2.66 14.58 -0.67
N ALA A 47 3.11 13.92 0.40
CA ALA A 47 2.25 13.14 1.25
C ALA A 47 1.23 14.02 2.00
N GLU A 48 1.66 15.16 2.54
CA GLU A 48 0.79 16.12 3.24
C GLU A 48 -0.31 16.66 2.31
N LYS A 49 0.04 16.92 1.04
CA LYS A 49 -0.90 17.39 0.00
C LYS A 49 -1.75 16.28 -0.62
N LYS A 50 -1.59 15.02 -0.19
CA LYS A 50 -2.22 13.82 -0.80
C LYS A 50 -1.87 13.63 -2.28
N GLU A 51 -0.68 14.07 -2.67
CA GLU A 51 -0.12 13.98 -4.02
C GLU A 51 0.95 12.89 -4.16
N LEU A 52 1.29 12.19 -3.06
CA LEU A 52 2.09 10.95 -3.08
C LEU A 52 1.23 9.79 -3.61
N ASP A 53 0.93 9.83 -4.91
CA ASP A 53 0.03 8.90 -5.59
C ASP A 53 0.66 7.51 -5.85
N SER A 54 -0.20 6.54 -6.19
CA SER A 54 0.20 5.14 -6.40
C SER A 54 1.22 4.97 -7.53
N ALA A 55 1.16 5.82 -8.57
CA ALA A 55 2.09 5.75 -9.68
C ALA A 55 3.48 6.22 -9.25
N LEU A 56 3.58 7.33 -8.50
CA LEU A 56 4.83 7.81 -7.94
C LEU A 56 5.46 6.81 -6.97
N VAL A 57 4.66 6.23 -6.07
CA VAL A 57 5.12 5.18 -5.14
C VAL A 57 5.64 3.96 -5.89
N LEU A 58 4.96 3.52 -6.95
CA LEU A 58 5.40 2.42 -7.78
C LEU A 58 6.74 2.74 -8.48
N MET A 59 6.91 3.97 -8.98
CA MET A 59 8.17 4.40 -9.57
C MET A 59 9.32 4.41 -8.56
N LEU A 60 9.10 4.92 -7.34
CA LEU A 60 10.09 4.88 -6.25
C LEU A 60 10.47 3.44 -5.87
N SER A 61 9.48 2.55 -5.75
CA SER A 61 9.71 1.12 -5.47
C SER A 61 10.50 0.42 -6.58
N LYS A 62 10.19 0.70 -7.85
CA LYS A 62 10.93 0.18 -9.01
C LYS A 62 12.36 0.71 -9.03
N ALA A 63 12.56 2.01 -8.80
CA ALA A 63 13.88 2.63 -8.75
C ALA A 63 14.74 2.07 -7.60
N TRP A 64 14.15 1.86 -6.42
CA TRP A 64 14.83 1.17 -5.32
C TRP A 64 15.21 -0.28 -5.67
N SER A 65 14.29 -1.04 -6.27
CA SER A 65 14.55 -2.43 -6.69
C SER A 65 15.68 -2.50 -7.72
N ALA A 66 15.69 -1.57 -8.67
CA ALA A 66 16.77 -1.45 -9.65
C ALA A 66 18.10 -1.09 -8.99
N ALA A 67 18.12 -0.12 -8.08
CA ALA A 67 19.32 0.28 -7.34
C ALA A 67 19.87 -0.88 -6.49
N LYS A 68 19.02 -1.61 -5.77
CA LYS A 68 19.39 -2.80 -4.98
C LYS A 68 20.08 -3.87 -5.83
N GLY A 69 19.67 -4.04 -7.08
CA GLY A 69 20.27 -4.98 -8.03
C GLY A 69 21.58 -4.52 -8.68
N THR A 70 22.00 -3.26 -8.49
CA THR A 70 23.29 -2.78 -9.03
C THR A 70 24.47 -3.33 -8.24
N ASP A 71 25.67 -3.31 -8.82
CA ASP A 71 26.91 -3.70 -8.12
C ASP A 71 27.19 -2.74 -6.93
N ILE A 72 27.98 -3.18 -5.96
CA ILE A 72 28.39 -2.44 -4.75
C ILE A 72 29.04 -1.09 -5.11
N THR A 73 29.64 -0.96 -6.29
CA THR A 73 30.31 0.25 -6.79
C THR A 73 29.41 1.49 -6.92
N LYS A 74 28.09 1.36 -6.75
CA LYS A 74 27.14 2.50 -6.67
C LYS A 74 26.46 2.58 -5.30
N SER A 75 27.24 2.48 -4.22
CA SER A 75 26.72 2.50 -2.85
C SER A 75 25.91 3.76 -2.54
N GLU A 76 26.33 4.94 -3.05
CA GLU A 76 25.59 6.18 -2.80
C GLU A 76 24.20 6.16 -3.46
N ALA A 77 24.10 5.67 -4.71
CA ALA A 77 22.80 5.59 -5.38
C ALA A 77 21.83 4.63 -4.65
N LYS A 78 22.36 3.53 -4.10
CA LYS A 78 21.57 2.60 -3.27
C LYS A 78 21.09 3.29 -2.00
N ASP A 79 21.97 3.98 -1.30
CA ASP A 79 21.66 4.67 -0.04
C ASP A 79 20.62 5.78 -0.26
N ILE A 80 20.82 6.63 -1.26
CA ILE A 80 19.86 7.67 -1.66
C ILE A 80 18.49 7.04 -1.96
N MET A 81 18.45 6.05 -2.86
CA MET A 81 17.18 5.43 -3.24
C MET A 81 16.51 4.69 -2.10
N PHE A 82 17.27 4.08 -1.18
CA PHE A 82 16.76 3.49 0.05
C PHE A 82 16.07 4.55 0.91
N HIS A 83 16.73 5.68 1.17
CA HIS A 83 16.17 6.77 1.94
C HIS A 83 14.88 7.31 1.31
N LEU A 84 14.86 7.58 0.01
CA LEU A 84 13.65 8.07 -0.68
C LEU A 84 12.50 7.07 -0.60
N TYR A 85 12.78 5.79 -0.85
CA TYR A 85 11.78 4.73 -0.75
C TYR A 85 11.24 4.60 0.68
N MET A 86 12.11 4.60 1.68
CA MET A 86 11.71 4.48 3.09
C MET A 86 10.90 5.69 3.56
N THR A 87 11.24 6.91 3.11
CA THR A 87 10.45 8.13 3.39
C THR A 87 9.05 8.04 2.79
N ALA A 88 8.93 7.56 1.55
CA ALA A 88 7.62 7.35 0.93
C ALA A 88 6.80 6.27 1.65
N VAL A 89 7.43 5.13 2.00
CA VAL A 89 6.78 4.05 2.75
C VAL A 89 6.32 4.53 4.12
N ALA A 90 7.13 5.30 4.84
CA ALA A 90 6.77 5.85 6.15
C ALA A 90 5.54 6.76 6.05
N ASN A 91 5.49 7.63 5.03
CA ASN A 91 4.33 8.48 4.79
C ASN A 91 3.07 7.68 4.46
N LEU A 92 3.17 6.66 3.61
CA LEU A 92 2.04 5.77 3.31
C LEU A 92 1.54 5.03 4.55
N GLN A 93 2.44 4.62 5.45
CA GLN A 93 2.06 3.98 6.71
C GLN A 93 1.31 4.95 7.64
N ARG A 94 1.74 6.22 7.73
CA ARG A 94 1.06 7.25 8.54
C ARG A 94 -0.34 7.59 8.02
N GLN A 95 -0.51 7.57 6.70
CA GLN A 95 -1.81 7.87 6.05
C GLN A 95 -2.72 6.63 5.95
N MET A 96 -2.24 5.45 6.32
CA MET A 96 -2.99 4.22 6.23
C MET A 96 -4.19 4.25 7.20
N PRO A 97 -5.43 3.98 6.72
CA PRO A 97 -6.58 3.88 7.60
C PRO A 97 -6.32 2.87 8.71
N LYS A 98 -6.79 3.17 9.93
CA LYS A 98 -6.55 2.32 11.09
C LYS A 98 -7.01 0.87 10.87
N ASP A 99 -8.11 0.67 10.15
CA ASP A 99 -8.65 -0.66 9.83
C ASP A 99 -7.70 -1.48 8.95
N ILE A 100 -6.99 -0.81 8.02
CA ILE A 100 -5.97 -1.44 7.19
C ILE A 100 -4.72 -1.74 8.01
N ARG A 101 -4.37 -0.90 8.99
CA ARG A 101 -3.26 -1.18 9.93
C ARG A 101 -3.58 -2.40 10.79
N ILE A 102 -4.79 -2.50 11.34
CA ILE A 102 -5.30 -3.67 12.05
C ILE A 102 -5.22 -4.91 11.15
N LEU A 103 -5.76 -4.85 9.94
CA LEU A 103 -5.74 -5.97 9.01
C LEU A 103 -4.31 -6.42 8.68
N LYS A 104 -3.38 -5.47 8.44
CA LYS A 104 -1.96 -5.75 8.22
C LYS A 104 -1.35 -6.49 9.41
N HIS A 105 -1.63 -6.07 10.64
CA HIS A 105 -1.15 -6.76 11.84
C HIS A 105 -1.68 -8.20 11.90
N LEU A 106 -2.99 -8.41 11.69
CA LEU A 106 -3.62 -9.73 11.72
C LEU A 106 -3.02 -10.69 10.67
N ILE A 107 -2.72 -10.20 9.46
CA ILE A 107 -2.08 -10.99 8.40
C ILE A 107 -0.67 -11.44 8.78
N MET A 108 0.04 -10.67 9.59
CA MET A 108 1.42 -10.99 10.00
C MET A 108 1.47 -12.07 11.09
N ILE A 109 0.40 -12.26 11.86
CA ILE A 109 0.32 -13.29 12.90
C ILE A 109 0.20 -14.67 12.26
N GLU A 110 1.18 -15.53 12.49
CA GLU A 110 1.21 -16.89 11.93
C GLU A 110 0.32 -17.85 12.69
N ASP A 111 0.31 -17.75 14.02
CA ASP A 111 -0.45 -18.63 14.89
C ASP A 111 -1.96 -18.28 14.85
N PRO A 112 -2.85 -19.26 14.56
CA PRO A 112 -4.28 -19.01 14.48
C PRO A 112 -4.94 -18.58 15.80
N GLU A 113 -4.44 -19.05 16.95
CA GLU A 113 -5.00 -18.70 18.26
C GLU A 113 -4.60 -17.27 18.64
N GLU A 114 -3.34 -16.90 18.43
CA GLU A 114 -2.88 -15.51 18.57
C GLU A 114 -3.63 -14.57 17.63
N ARG A 115 -3.91 -14.99 16.39
CA ARG A 115 -4.67 -14.17 15.42
C ARG A 115 -6.11 -13.96 15.88
N LEU A 116 -6.74 -14.99 16.43
CA LEU A 116 -8.07 -14.89 17.03
C LEU A 116 -8.06 -13.97 18.25
N SER A 117 -7.03 -14.05 19.10
CA SER A 117 -6.87 -13.14 20.24
C SER A 117 -6.75 -11.69 19.78
N ALA A 118 -5.84 -11.42 18.83
CA ALA A 118 -5.65 -10.09 18.29
C ALA A 118 -6.91 -9.54 17.60
N LEU A 119 -7.73 -10.41 17.01
CA LEU A 119 -9.02 -10.01 16.46
C LEU A 119 -10.02 -9.61 17.55
N ASN A 120 -10.09 -10.37 18.66
CA ASN A 120 -10.91 -9.98 19.81
C ASN A 120 -10.46 -8.62 20.39
N ASP A 121 -9.15 -8.40 20.49
CA ASP A 121 -8.59 -7.15 20.96
C ASP A 121 -8.96 -5.99 20.03
N ALA A 122 -8.85 -6.20 18.70
CA ALA A 122 -9.24 -5.22 17.69
C ALA A 122 -10.74 -4.90 17.70
N PHE A 123 -11.60 -5.80 18.18
CA PHE A 123 -13.05 -5.58 18.27
C PHE A 123 -13.51 -5.10 19.65
N THR A 124 -12.60 -4.97 20.61
CA THR A 124 -12.91 -4.46 21.94
C THR A 124 -12.54 -2.97 22.01
N PRO A 125 -13.51 -2.05 22.11
CA PRO A 125 -13.21 -0.63 22.20
C PRO A 125 -12.31 -0.31 23.40
N GLY A 126 -11.28 0.49 23.17
CA GLY A 126 -10.30 0.84 24.19
C GLY A 126 -9.58 2.14 23.85
N PRO A 127 -8.66 2.61 24.72
CA PRO A 127 -7.82 3.75 24.39
C PRO A 127 -6.97 3.42 23.16
N GLU A 128 -7.01 4.29 22.14
CA GLU A 128 -6.14 4.13 20.97
C GLU A 128 -4.76 4.73 21.26
N LEU A 129 -3.72 3.97 20.98
CA LEU A 129 -2.33 4.42 21.03
C LEU A 129 -1.71 4.13 19.68
N GLN A 130 -1.27 5.16 18.97
CA GLN A 130 -0.54 5.01 17.72
C GLN A 130 0.95 5.09 18.01
N GLY A 131 1.70 4.05 17.63
CA GLY A 131 3.14 3.97 17.80
C GLY A 131 3.83 3.70 16.48
N ASP A 132 5.15 3.88 16.46
CA ASP A 132 5.96 3.55 15.27
C ASP A 132 5.99 2.03 15.00
N ASN A 133 5.81 1.21 16.04
CA ASN A 133 5.95 -0.25 15.97
C ASN A 133 4.71 -1.04 16.40
N VAL A 134 3.92 -0.52 17.34
CA VAL A 134 2.74 -1.19 17.89
C VAL A 134 1.65 -0.16 18.06
N ASP A 135 0.51 -0.40 17.45
CA ASP A 135 -0.69 0.37 17.71
C ASP A 135 -1.65 -0.43 18.58
N THR A 136 -2.26 0.24 19.54
CA THR A 136 -3.52 -0.21 20.14
C THR A 136 -4.62 0.47 19.34
N LEU A 137 -5.26 -0.24 18.42
CA LEU A 137 -6.36 0.27 17.59
C LEU A 137 -7.54 -0.67 17.72
N TYR A 138 -8.74 -0.11 17.63
CA TYR A 138 -9.96 -0.89 17.57
C TYR A 138 -10.80 -0.49 16.35
N THR A 139 -11.65 -1.41 15.94
CA THR A 139 -12.59 -1.30 14.83
C THR A 139 -13.83 -2.16 15.12
N SER A 140 -14.83 -2.10 14.24
CA SER A 140 -15.98 -3.00 14.31
C SER A 140 -15.79 -4.19 13.36
N PRO A 141 -16.40 -5.35 13.66
CA PRO A 141 -16.39 -6.50 12.76
C PRO A 141 -16.85 -6.16 11.33
N GLU A 142 -17.88 -5.33 11.19
CA GLU A 142 -18.46 -4.93 9.90
C GLU A 142 -17.49 -4.07 9.08
N VAL A 143 -16.81 -3.12 9.74
CA VAL A 143 -15.84 -2.23 9.08
C VAL A 143 -14.64 -3.04 8.60
N LEU A 144 -14.09 -3.90 9.46
CA LEU A 144 -12.95 -4.74 9.10
C LEU A 144 -13.30 -5.73 7.99
N HIS A 145 -14.48 -6.36 8.06
CA HIS A 145 -14.98 -7.24 7.01
C HIS A 145 -15.13 -6.51 5.67
N THR A 146 -15.66 -5.28 5.69
CA THR A 146 -15.83 -4.45 4.48
C THR A 146 -14.50 -4.16 3.81
N TRP A 147 -13.50 -3.71 4.57
CA TRP A 147 -12.15 -3.45 4.05
C TRP A 147 -11.47 -4.71 3.52
N ALA A 148 -11.52 -5.81 4.28
CA ALA A 148 -10.93 -7.08 3.87
C ALA A 148 -11.60 -7.64 2.61
N SER A 149 -12.92 -7.54 2.50
CA SER A 149 -13.67 -7.96 1.31
C SER A 149 -13.29 -7.12 0.09
N ALA A 150 -13.22 -5.80 0.25
CA ALA A 150 -12.80 -4.90 -0.84
C ALA A 150 -11.40 -5.23 -1.38
N ILE A 151 -10.45 -5.65 -0.52
CA ILE A 151 -9.11 -6.06 -0.95
C ILE A 151 -9.16 -7.37 -1.75
N VAL A 152 -9.92 -8.36 -1.27
CA VAL A 152 -10.09 -9.66 -1.94
C VAL A 152 -10.78 -9.48 -3.29
N ASP A 153 -11.85 -8.68 -3.33
CA ASP A 153 -12.57 -8.34 -4.55
C ASP A 153 -11.66 -7.62 -5.55
N ALA A 154 -10.86 -6.65 -5.09
CA ALA A 154 -9.89 -5.96 -5.96
C ALA A 154 -8.82 -6.92 -6.50
N TYR A 155 -8.38 -7.89 -5.69
CA TYR A 155 -7.41 -8.90 -6.13
C TYR A 155 -7.95 -9.76 -7.27
N TYR A 156 -9.17 -10.30 -7.13
CA TYR A 156 -9.75 -11.19 -8.13
C TYR A 156 -10.36 -10.47 -9.34
N ASN A 157 -10.87 -9.24 -9.16
CA ASN A 157 -11.54 -8.49 -10.23
C ASN A 157 -10.62 -7.52 -10.98
N SER A 158 -9.35 -7.38 -10.59
CA SER A 158 -8.39 -6.57 -11.33
C SER A 158 -8.18 -7.12 -12.74
N ARG A 159 -8.80 -6.46 -13.74
CA ARG A 159 -8.70 -6.82 -15.17
C ARG A 159 -7.27 -6.64 -15.68
N GLU A 160 -6.88 -7.49 -16.63
CA GLU A 160 -5.60 -7.40 -17.33
C GLU A 160 -5.44 -6.04 -18.02
N GLY A 161 -4.40 -5.28 -17.66
CA GLY A 161 -4.01 -4.04 -18.34
C GLY A 161 -3.75 -2.83 -17.46
N THR A 162 -4.23 -2.81 -16.21
CA THR A 162 -4.14 -1.63 -15.33
C THR A 162 -2.98 -1.71 -14.33
N LEU A 163 -2.61 -0.57 -13.72
CA LEU A 163 -1.69 -0.50 -12.57
C LEU A 163 -2.06 -1.47 -11.45
N LEU A 164 -3.36 -1.81 -11.33
CA LEU A 164 -3.87 -2.81 -10.39
C LEU A 164 -3.34 -4.22 -10.65
N ARG A 165 -3.11 -4.63 -11.91
CA ARG A 165 -2.46 -5.94 -12.20
C ARG A 165 -1.02 -5.96 -11.71
N GLN A 166 -0.26 -4.88 -11.93
CA GLN A 166 1.12 -4.79 -11.43
C GLN A 166 1.12 -4.80 -9.89
N ALA A 167 0.16 -4.13 -9.26
CA ALA A 167 -0.02 -4.21 -7.81
C ALA A 167 -0.41 -5.62 -7.35
N ARG A 168 -1.23 -6.34 -8.12
CA ARG A 168 -1.62 -7.73 -7.87
C ARG A 168 -0.41 -8.66 -7.91
N ASP A 169 0.45 -8.51 -8.92
CA ASP A 169 1.66 -9.32 -9.10
C ASP A 169 2.69 -9.09 -7.98
N LEU A 170 2.61 -7.94 -7.30
CA LEU A 170 3.39 -7.64 -6.09
C LEU A 170 2.77 -8.24 -4.81
N MET A 171 1.47 -8.58 -4.81
CA MET A 171 0.80 -9.19 -3.67
C MET A 171 1.04 -10.70 -3.64
N ASN A 172 1.70 -11.16 -2.57
CA ASN A 172 1.97 -12.58 -2.35
C ASN A 172 0.65 -13.36 -2.21
N PRO A 173 0.39 -14.42 -3.01
CA PRO A 173 -0.83 -15.22 -2.91
C PRO A 173 -1.11 -15.77 -1.50
N LYS A 174 -0.07 -15.96 -0.67
CA LYS A 174 -0.22 -16.35 0.73
C LYS A 174 -0.93 -15.28 1.57
N ILE A 175 -0.72 -14.00 1.27
CA ILE A 175 -1.37 -12.87 1.95
C ILE A 175 -2.86 -12.88 1.67
N ILE A 176 -3.27 -13.03 0.40
CA ILE A 176 -4.69 -13.07 0.03
C ILE A 176 -5.40 -14.24 0.72
N LYS A 177 -4.80 -15.43 0.73
CA LYS A 177 -5.36 -16.58 1.48
C LYS A 177 -5.54 -16.28 2.97
N ARG A 178 -4.57 -15.61 3.61
CA ARG A 178 -4.70 -15.19 5.02
C ARG A 178 -5.85 -14.19 5.21
N ILE A 179 -6.09 -13.28 4.26
CA ILE A 179 -7.23 -12.36 4.31
C ILE A 179 -8.56 -13.11 4.17
N GLU A 180 -8.65 -14.09 3.28
CA GLU A 180 -9.83 -14.96 3.14
C GLU A 180 -10.12 -15.76 4.42
N GLU A 181 -9.07 -16.28 5.08
CA GLU A 181 -9.20 -16.94 6.38
C GLU A 181 -9.74 -15.99 7.46
N ILE A 182 -9.23 -14.75 7.51
CA ILE A 182 -9.71 -13.71 8.44
C ILE A 182 -11.17 -13.37 8.14
N LEU A 183 -11.56 -13.19 6.87
CA LEU A 183 -12.94 -12.92 6.47
C LEU A 183 -13.89 -14.03 6.94
N LYS A 184 -13.51 -15.29 6.70
CA LYS A 184 -14.29 -16.44 7.16
C LYS A 184 -14.44 -16.44 8.67
N LEU A 185 -13.36 -16.15 9.40
CA LEU A 185 -13.38 -16.13 10.86
C LEU A 185 -14.21 -14.97 11.42
N ILE A 186 -14.18 -13.79 10.80
CA ILE A 186 -15.04 -12.66 11.18
C ILE A 186 -16.52 -13.05 10.98
N LYS A 187 -16.84 -13.62 9.81
CA LYS A 187 -18.19 -14.04 9.47
C LYS A 187 -18.71 -15.17 10.37
N ASP A 188 -17.90 -16.15 10.71
CA ASP A 188 -18.34 -17.31 11.49
C ASP A 188 -18.51 -16.98 12.98
N LYS A 189 -17.87 -15.93 13.50
CA LYS A 189 -17.81 -15.63 14.95
C LYS A 189 -18.43 -14.29 15.38
N TYR A 190 -18.56 -13.32 14.49
CA TYR A 190 -18.95 -11.95 14.86
C TYR A 190 -20.07 -11.35 14.00
N LEU A 191 -20.42 -11.96 12.85
CA LEU A 191 -21.50 -11.53 11.96
C LEU A 191 -22.57 -12.61 11.83
#